data_AF-A0A6I3WUF5-F1
#
_entry.id   AF-A0A6I3WUF5-F1
#
_cell.length_a   1.000
_cell.length_b   1.000
_cell.length_c   1.000
_cell.angle_alpha   90.00
_cell.angle_beta   90.00
_cell.angle_gamma   90.00
#
_symmetry.space_group_name_H-M   'P 1'
#
loop_
_entity.id
_entity.type
_entity.pdbx_description
1 polymer ?
#
loop_
_entity_poly.entity_id
_entity_poly.type
_entity_poly.pdbx_seq_one_letter_code
_entity_poly.pdbx_strand_id
1 'polypeptide(L)'
;MGQLVGVIENKSTIPGMVRYELNRNLTGSGHEKFSSALEAVGPRPAAELARRLFGTGQVASVHVYMNTVTVDLGKGCTADGLFGVIRDMYQYWKPGMAPPAFEDLVPAEEPDVAAGAAPSGAGGGLSEIEQRVPAALLERSRAAMAKWKAAQAG
;
A
#
# COMPACT_ATOMS: atom_id res chain seq x y z
N MET A 1 16.04 6.60 6.70
CA MET A 1 16.53 5.34 6.08
C MET A 1 15.53 4.24 6.42
N GLY A 2 14.88 3.63 5.43
CA GLY A 2 13.96 2.51 5.70
C GLY A 2 14.73 1.35 6.35
N GLN A 3 14.21 0.81 7.45
CA GLN A 3 14.82 -0.32 8.13
C GLN A 3 14.78 -1.56 7.22
N LEU A 4 15.93 -2.21 7.06
CA LEU A 4 16.08 -3.43 6.28
C LEU A 4 15.19 -4.56 6.79
N VAL A 5 14.76 -5.42 5.87
CA VAL A 5 14.07 -6.67 6.20
C VAL A 5 15.12 -7.65 6.70
N GLY A 6 15.08 -7.96 7.99
CA GLY A 6 15.82 -9.07 8.56
C GLY A 6 15.14 -10.36 8.14
N VAL A 7 15.90 -11.29 7.57
CA VAL A 7 15.44 -12.60 7.14
C VAL A 7 16.32 -13.64 7.83
N ILE A 8 15.71 -14.68 8.36
CA ILE A 8 16.38 -15.86 8.90
C ILE A 8 15.89 -17.07 8.10
N GLU A 9 16.81 -17.83 7.54
CA GLU A 9 16.49 -19.10 6.88
C GLU A 9 16.53 -20.23 7.91
N ASN A 10 15.39 -20.91 8.06
CA ASN A 10 15.21 -22.05 8.92
C ASN A 10 15.10 -23.31 8.07
N LYS A 11 15.99 -24.28 8.35
CA LYS A 11 15.96 -25.58 7.69
C LYS A 11 14.68 -26.33 8.06
N SER A 12 13.95 -26.82 7.05
CA SER A 12 12.82 -27.72 7.28
C SER A 12 13.29 -29.17 7.43
N THR A 13 12.54 -29.97 8.16
CA THR A 13 12.71 -31.44 8.20
C THR A 13 12.14 -32.12 6.96
N ILE A 14 11.30 -31.42 6.19
CA ILE A 14 10.71 -31.93 4.95
C ILE A 14 11.64 -31.58 3.79
N PRO A 15 12.13 -32.59 3.03
CA PRO A 15 12.97 -32.34 1.86
C PRO A 15 12.26 -31.46 0.83
N GLY A 16 13.00 -30.53 0.21
CA GLY A 16 12.46 -29.57 -0.77
C GLY A 16 11.73 -28.39 -0.15
N MET A 17 11.54 -28.35 1.17
CA MET A 17 10.87 -27.23 1.83
C MET A 17 11.87 -26.36 2.59
N VAL A 18 11.75 -25.04 2.45
CA VAL A 18 12.54 -24.07 3.20
C VAL A 18 11.62 -23.05 3.84
N ARG A 19 11.94 -22.65 5.08
CA ARG A 19 11.18 -21.65 5.81
C ARG A 19 12.03 -20.42 6.04
N TYR A 20 11.44 -19.26 5.85
CA TYR A 20 12.04 -17.97 6.18
C TYR A 20 11.20 -17.28 7.24
N GLU A 21 11.87 -16.67 8.21
CA GLU A 21 11.26 -15.83 9.22
C GLU A 21 11.77 -14.40 9.08
N LEU A 22 10.83 -13.44 9.02
CA LEU A 22 11.13 -12.04 8.80
C LEU A 22 10.88 -11.21 10.07
N ASN A 23 11.52 -10.04 10.14
CA ASN A 23 11.17 -9.00 11.12
C ASN A 23 9.96 -8.14 10.69
N ARG A 24 9.20 -8.59 9.68
CA ARG A 24 8.05 -7.90 9.08
C ARG A 24 6.90 -8.88 8.84
N ASN A 25 5.69 -8.43 9.15
CA ASN A 25 4.48 -9.18 8.81
C ASN A 25 4.09 -8.86 7.36
N LEU A 26 3.97 -9.91 6.55
CA LEU A 26 3.57 -9.85 5.15
C LEU A 26 2.05 -10.01 4.98
N THR A 27 1.42 -10.71 5.92
CA THR A 27 -0.04 -10.91 5.99
C THR A 27 -0.57 -10.55 7.38
N GLY A 28 -1.88 -10.36 7.49
CA GLY A 28 -2.59 -10.25 8.77
C GLY A 28 -2.83 -11.63 9.39
N SER A 29 -4.06 -11.89 9.85
CA SER A 29 -4.45 -13.19 10.45
C SER A 29 -4.67 -14.32 9.42
N GLY A 30 -4.59 -14.01 8.13
CA GLY A 30 -4.85 -14.97 7.04
C GLY A 30 -3.60 -15.75 6.63
N HIS A 31 -3.81 -17.04 6.33
CA HIS A 31 -2.86 -17.84 5.58
C HIS A 31 -3.07 -17.62 4.09
N GLU A 32 -2.00 -17.29 3.38
CA GLU A 32 -2.04 -17.14 1.93
C GLU A 32 -1.18 -18.23 1.27
N LYS A 33 -1.76 -18.95 0.31
CA LYS A 33 -1.08 -20.01 -0.44
C LYS A 33 -1.18 -19.70 -1.92
N PHE A 34 -0.06 -19.89 -2.61
CA PHE A 34 0.04 -19.69 -4.05
C PHE A 34 0.70 -20.93 -4.66
N SER A 35 0.10 -21.46 -5.71
CA SER A 35 0.67 -22.53 -6.53
C SER A 35 1.30 -22.02 -7.83
N SER A 36 1.03 -20.76 -8.19
CA SER A 36 1.65 -20.10 -9.35
C SER A 36 1.65 -18.57 -9.22
N ALA A 37 2.44 -17.90 -10.07
CA ALA A 37 2.47 -16.45 -10.16
C ALA A 37 1.14 -15.85 -10.64
N LEU A 38 0.33 -16.61 -11.38
CA LEU A 38 -0.96 -16.17 -11.91
C LEU A 38 -2.03 -16.02 -10.82
N GLU A 39 -1.96 -16.84 -9.77
CA GLU A 39 -2.85 -16.75 -8.60
C GLU A 39 -2.49 -15.58 -7.68
N ALA A 40 -1.23 -15.13 -7.75
CA ALA A 40 -0.72 -14.05 -6.94
C ALA A 40 -1.15 -12.68 -7.50
N VAL A 41 -2.43 -12.36 -7.39
CA VAL A 41 -3.04 -11.14 -7.94
C VAL A 41 -3.07 -10.00 -6.90
N GLY A 42 -2.87 -8.78 -7.39
CA GLY A 42 -3.06 -7.54 -6.65
C GLY A 42 -1.79 -7.01 -5.95
N PRO A 43 -1.93 -5.90 -5.21
CA PRO A 43 -0.81 -5.17 -4.60
C PRO A 43 -0.41 -5.70 -3.21
N ARG A 44 -1.00 -6.81 -2.75
CA ARG A 44 -0.73 -7.38 -1.42
C ARG A 44 0.73 -7.84 -1.34
N PRO A 45 1.46 -7.55 -0.24
CA PRO A 45 2.88 -7.91 -0.13
C PRO A 45 3.17 -9.40 -0.34
N ALA A 46 2.33 -10.29 0.20
CA ALA A 46 2.48 -11.71 0.00
C ALA A 46 2.32 -12.16 -1.46
N ALA A 47 1.39 -11.54 -2.22
CA ALA A 47 1.22 -11.80 -3.64
C ALA A 47 2.42 -11.26 -4.45
N GLU A 48 2.92 -10.09 -4.10
CA GLU A 48 4.11 -9.50 -4.72
C GLU A 48 5.34 -10.39 -4.53
N LEU A 49 5.58 -10.85 -3.29
CA LEU A 49 6.65 -11.76 -2.98
C LEU A 49 6.53 -13.08 -3.73
N ALA A 50 5.33 -13.67 -3.77
CA ALA A 50 5.08 -14.91 -4.49
C ALA A 50 5.44 -14.79 -5.97
N ARG A 51 5.05 -13.69 -6.64
CA ARG A 51 5.44 -13.44 -8.04
C ARG A 51 6.96 -13.38 -8.22
N ARG A 52 7.68 -12.69 -7.33
CA ARG A 52 9.15 -12.63 -7.39
C ARG A 52 9.78 -14.00 -7.21
N LEU A 53 9.29 -14.78 -6.24
CA LEU A 53 9.79 -16.13 -5.96
C LEU A 53 9.55 -17.08 -7.13
N PHE A 54 8.34 -17.12 -7.69
CA PHE A 54 8.06 -17.90 -8.90
C PHE A 54 8.88 -17.47 -10.11
N GLY A 55 9.17 -16.17 -10.25
CA GLY A 55 10.03 -15.64 -11.31
C GLY A 55 11.47 -16.18 -11.31
N THR A 56 11.91 -16.81 -10.21
CA THR A 56 13.22 -17.49 -10.15
C THR A 56 13.23 -18.84 -10.88
N GLY A 57 12.05 -19.43 -11.15
CA GLY A 57 11.90 -20.77 -11.72
C GLY A 57 12.20 -21.92 -10.76
N GLN A 58 12.61 -21.64 -9.52
CA GLN A 58 13.04 -22.65 -8.54
C GLN A 58 11.92 -23.09 -7.58
N VAL A 59 10.74 -22.46 -7.65
CA VAL A 59 9.69 -22.57 -6.63
C VAL A 59 8.45 -23.24 -7.19
N ALA A 60 7.96 -24.27 -6.51
CA ALA A 60 6.74 -25.00 -6.83
C ALA A 60 5.51 -24.42 -6.11
N SER A 61 5.64 -24.01 -4.84
CA SER A 61 4.56 -23.33 -4.13
C SER A 61 5.09 -22.40 -3.03
N VAL A 62 4.27 -21.41 -2.66
CA VAL A 62 4.58 -20.44 -1.61
C VAL A 62 3.42 -20.37 -0.63
N HIS A 63 3.72 -20.49 0.66
CA HIS A 63 2.79 -20.25 1.75
C HIS A 63 3.31 -19.11 2.63
N VAL A 64 2.47 -18.12 2.89
CA VAL A 64 2.80 -16.96 3.72
C VAL A 64 1.81 -16.87 4.87
N TYR A 65 2.35 -16.67 6.07
CA TYR A 65 1.57 -16.42 7.27
C TYR A 65 2.32 -15.49 8.21
N MET A 66 1.73 -14.33 8.51
CA MET A 66 2.33 -13.31 9.34
C MET A 66 3.72 -12.95 8.81
N ASN A 67 4.80 -13.22 9.57
CA ASN A 67 6.18 -13.01 9.17
C ASN A 67 6.89 -14.25 8.62
N THR A 68 6.19 -15.37 8.45
CA THR A 68 6.76 -16.65 8.02
C THR A 68 6.43 -16.91 6.56
N VAL A 69 7.46 -17.25 5.77
CA VAL A 69 7.34 -17.67 4.38
C VAL A 69 7.84 -19.09 4.27
N THR A 70 6.97 -20.02 3.87
CA THR A 70 7.34 -21.40 3.57
C THR A 70 7.33 -21.58 2.06
N VAL A 71 8.45 -22.03 1.52
CA VAL A 71 8.65 -22.25 0.10
C VAL A 71 8.83 -23.74 -0.14
N ASP A 72 8.05 -24.28 -1.07
CA ASP A 72 8.27 -25.60 -1.65
C ASP A 72 9.06 -25.45 -2.94
N LEU A 73 10.21 -26.08 -3.01
CA LEU A 73 11.14 -25.99 -4.13
C LEU A 73 10.70 -26.94 -5.27
N GLY A 74 10.98 -26.51 -6.50
CA GLY A 74 10.88 -27.39 -7.66
C GLY A 74 11.78 -28.61 -7.50
N LYS A 75 11.42 -29.72 -8.15
CA LYS A 75 12.21 -30.96 -8.10
C LYS A 75 13.63 -30.69 -8.59
N GLY A 76 14.63 -31.01 -7.75
CA GLY A 76 16.04 -30.80 -8.07
C GLY A 76 16.53 -29.35 -7.97
N CYS A 77 15.70 -28.42 -7.52
CA CYS A 77 16.09 -27.03 -7.28
C CYS A 77 16.65 -26.86 -5.86
N THR A 78 17.49 -25.85 -5.67
CA THR A 78 18.01 -25.41 -4.37
C THR A 78 17.32 -24.12 -3.94
N ALA A 79 17.54 -23.70 -2.69
CA ALA A 79 17.03 -22.42 -2.17
C ALA A 79 17.96 -21.24 -2.50
N ASP A 80 18.95 -21.44 -3.37
CA ASP A 80 19.99 -20.47 -3.64
C ASP A 80 19.39 -19.17 -4.22
N GLY A 81 19.77 -18.05 -3.62
CA GLY A 81 19.30 -16.72 -4.01
C GLY A 81 17.91 -16.32 -3.52
N LEU A 82 17.09 -17.25 -3.00
CA LEU A 82 15.73 -16.93 -2.52
C LEU A 82 15.75 -15.99 -1.31
N PHE A 83 16.74 -16.15 -0.43
CA PHE A 83 16.99 -15.22 0.69
C PHE A 83 17.09 -13.76 0.22
N GLY A 84 17.85 -13.52 -0.85
CA GLY A 84 18.06 -12.18 -1.40
C GLY A 84 16.76 -11.58 -1.95
N VAL A 85 15.95 -12.41 -2.61
CA VAL A 85 14.63 -11.99 -3.13
C VAL A 85 13.72 -11.52 -2.01
N ILE A 86 13.64 -12.27 -0.91
CA ILE A 86 12.79 -11.95 0.25
C ILE A 86 13.31 -10.67 0.96
N ARG A 87 14.62 -10.57 1.16
CA ARG A 87 15.25 -9.42 1.81
C ARG A 87 15.05 -8.12 1.01
N ASP A 88 15.02 -8.21 -0.31
CA ASP A 88 14.92 -7.06 -1.21
C ASP A 88 13.46 -6.60 -1.45
N MET A 89 12.45 -7.23 -0.82
CA MET A 89 11.05 -6.92 -1.05
C MET A 89 10.67 -5.46 -0.71
N TYR A 90 11.18 -4.92 0.41
CA TYR A 90 10.88 -3.55 0.88
C TYR A 90 12.02 -2.54 0.69
N GLN A 91 13.01 -2.85 -0.16
CA GLN A 91 14.15 -1.94 -0.36
C GLN A 91 13.87 -0.96 -1.50
N TYR A 92 13.73 0.33 -1.16
CA TYR A 92 13.55 1.44 -2.12
C TYR A 92 14.84 1.88 -2.84
N TRP A 93 16.02 1.53 -2.32
CA TRP A 93 17.30 2.12 -2.76
C TRP A 93 18.32 1.06 -3.18
N LYS A 94 17.88 0.02 -3.87
CA LYS A 94 18.79 -0.91 -4.55
C LYS A 94 19.40 -0.20 -5.78
N PRO A 95 20.69 -0.40 -6.09
CA PRO A 95 21.24 0.09 -7.35
C PRO A 95 20.34 -0.28 -8.54
N GLY A 96 19.87 0.72 -9.29
CA GLY A 96 18.93 0.55 -10.40
C GLY A 96 17.45 0.76 -10.07
N MET A 97 17.06 0.98 -8.81
CA MET A 97 15.69 1.35 -8.43
C MET A 97 15.59 2.87 -8.27
N ALA A 98 14.90 3.53 -9.18
CA ALA A 98 14.59 4.96 -9.06
C ALA A 98 13.47 5.15 -8.01
N PRO A 99 13.60 6.11 -7.08
CA PRO A 99 12.50 6.50 -6.23
C PRO A 99 11.31 6.95 -7.07
N PRO A 100 10.07 6.69 -6.63
CA PRO A 100 8.91 7.32 -7.26
C PRO A 100 9.10 8.83 -7.25
N ALA A 101 8.77 9.46 -8.38
CA ALA A 101 8.86 10.91 -8.49
C ALA A 101 7.80 11.54 -7.57
N PHE A 102 8.01 12.79 -7.16
CA PHE A 102 7.06 13.45 -6.26
C PHE A 102 5.66 13.51 -6.91
N GLU A 103 5.62 13.69 -8.22
CA GLU A 103 4.44 13.74 -9.06
C GLU A 103 3.62 12.43 -9.02
N ASP A 104 4.27 11.26 -8.85
CA ASP A 104 3.59 9.97 -8.73
C ASP A 104 2.92 9.77 -7.37
N LEU A 105 3.32 10.57 -6.37
CA LEU A 105 2.82 10.52 -5.01
C LEU A 105 1.69 11.53 -4.77
N VAL A 106 1.49 12.49 -5.69
CA VAL A 106 0.36 13.42 -5.67
C VAL A 106 -0.87 12.66 -6.18
N PRO A 107 -1.93 12.50 -5.35
CA PRO A 107 -3.19 11.97 -5.84
C PRO A 107 -3.68 12.83 -7.02
N ALA A 108 -4.12 12.20 -8.11
CA ALA A 108 -4.69 12.95 -9.23
C ALA A 108 -5.74 13.93 -8.71
N GLU A 109 -5.57 15.23 -8.99
CA GLU A 109 -6.57 16.24 -8.66
C GLU A 109 -7.93 15.75 -9.17
N GLU A 110 -8.92 15.70 -8.28
CA GLU A 110 -10.32 15.55 -8.69
C GLU A 110 -10.61 16.64 -9.73
N PRO A 111 -11.31 16.32 -10.82
CA PRO A 111 -11.46 17.25 -11.93
C PRO A 111 -12.02 18.58 -11.43
N ASP A 112 -11.21 19.63 -11.64
CA ASP A 112 -11.57 21.00 -11.37
C ASP A 112 -12.87 21.31 -12.12
N VAL A 113 -13.94 21.58 -11.37
CA VAL A 113 -15.22 22.00 -11.92
C VAL A 113 -15.00 23.37 -12.54
N ALA A 114 -14.82 23.35 -13.86
CA ALA A 114 -14.68 24.47 -14.79
C ALA A 114 -14.97 25.85 -14.17
N ALA A 115 -13.93 26.67 -14.09
CA ALA A 115 -14.01 28.08 -13.75
C ALA A 115 -15.09 28.78 -14.60
N GLY A 116 -16.23 29.03 -13.98
CA GLY A 116 -17.29 29.87 -14.53
C GLY A 116 -16.83 31.33 -14.57
N ALA A 117 -16.94 31.93 -15.74
CA ALA A 117 -16.58 33.32 -16.01
C ALA A 117 -17.13 34.30 -14.96
N ALA A 118 -16.28 35.25 -14.55
CA ALA A 118 -16.60 36.31 -13.60
C ALA A 118 -17.71 37.24 -14.14
N PRO A 119 -18.75 37.57 -13.35
CA PRO A 119 -19.47 38.81 -13.50
C PRO A 119 -18.84 39.90 -12.62
N SER A 120 -18.76 41.09 -13.21
CA SER A 120 -18.34 42.34 -12.58
C SER A 120 -19.22 42.70 -11.37
N GLY A 121 -18.56 43.02 -10.26
CA GLY A 121 -18.92 44.05 -9.27
C GLY A 121 -20.36 44.11 -8.73
N ALA A 122 -20.53 43.78 -7.45
CA ALA A 122 -21.05 44.67 -6.40
C ALA A 122 -21.08 43.93 -5.05
N GLY A 123 -20.85 44.68 -3.96
CA GLY A 123 -20.56 44.19 -2.61
C GLY A 123 -21.44 43.07 -2.04
N GLY A 124 -20.78 42.17 -1.28
CA GLY A 124 -21.42 41.14 -0.46
C GLY A 124 -20.94 39.71 -0.73
N GLY A 125 -19.63 39.50 -0.93
CA GLY A 125 -19.05 38.18 -1.22
C GLY A 125 -18.51 37.47 0.02
N LEU A 126 -18.58 36.14 0.00
CA LEU A 126 -17.83 35.24 0.89
C LEU A 126 -16.34 35.58 0.85
N SER A 127 -15.68 35.56 2.01
CA SER A 127 -14.23 35.77 2.10
C SER A 127 -13.45 34.74 1.27
N GLU A 128 -12.22 35.05 0.86
CA GLU A 128 -11.36 34.14 0.06
C GLU A 128 -11.21 32.75 0.69
N ILE A 129 -11.26 32.67 2.03
CA ILE A 129 -11.19 31.41 2.77
C ILE A 129 -12.51 30.63 2.62
N GLU A 130 -13.66 31.30 2.70
CA GLU A 130 -14.97 30.67 2.53
C GLU A 130 -15.22 30.18 1.11
N GLN A 131 -14.60 30.81 0.10
CA GLN A 131 -14.68 30.35 -1.29
C GLN A 131 -13.99 29.00 -1.51
N ARG A 132 -13.02 28.62 -0.66
CA ARG A 132 -12.36 27.31 -0.68
C ARG A 132 -13.12 26.22 0.07
N VAL A 133 -14.20 26.58 0.76
CA VAL A 133 -15.01 25.62 1.54
C VAL A 133 -16.19 25.15 0.69
N PRO A 134 -16.40 23.83 0.53
CA PRO A 134 -17.56 23.29 -0.17
C PRO A 134 -18.89 23.85 0.37
N ALA A 135 -19.80 24.26 -0.51
CA ALA A 135 -21.04 24.95 -0.16
C ALA A 135 -21.91 24.21 0.88
N ALA A 136 -21.96 22.88 0.83
CA ALA A 136 -22.70 22.05 1.77
C ALA A 136 -22.20 22.18 3.23
N LEU A 137 -20.91 22.47 3.44
CA LEU A 137 -20.34 22.68 4.77
C LEU A 137 -20.66 24.08 5.32
N LEU A 138 -20.71 25.10 4.45
CA LEU A 138 -21.13 26.45 4.82
C LEU A 138 -22.60 26.49 5.23
N GLU A 139 -23.46 25.73 4.54
CA GLU A 139 -24.88 25.64 4.88
C GLU A 139 -25.07 24.96 6.25
N ARG A 140 -24.37 23.86 6.50
CA ARG A 140 -24.39 23.15 7.79
C ARG A 140 -23.87 24.01 8.93
N SER A 141 -22.80 24.78 8.72
CA SER A 141 -22.24 25.65 9.74
C SER A 141 -23.21 26.79 10.10
N ARG A 142 -23.87 27.40 9.12
CA ARG A 142 -24.91 28.42 9.33
C ARG A 142 -26.10 27.88 10.10
N ALA A 143 -26.58 26.69 9.74
CA ALA A 143 -27.69 26.04 10.44
C ALA A 143 -27.33 25.71 11.90
N ALA A 144 -26.12 25.22 12.15
CA ALA A 144 -25.62 24.93 13.49
C ALA A 144 -25.51 26.22 14.34
N MET A 145 -24.99 27.31 13.76
CA MET A 145 -24.89 28.61 14.42
C MET A 145 -26.25 29.22 14.75
N ALA A 146 -27.23 29.10 13.83
CA ALA A 146 -28.60 29.56 14.08
C ALA A 146 -29.26 28.80 15.23
N LYS A 147 -29.08 27.47 15.25
CA LYS A 147 -29.59 26.61 16.33
C LYS A 147 -28.94 26.96 17.68
N TRP A 148 -27.63 27.20 17.70
CA TRP A 148 -26.91 27.58 18.91
C TRP A 148 -27.35 28.95 19.44
N LYS A 149 -27.49 29.95 18.57
CA LYS A 149 -28.01 31.28 18.96
C LYS A 149 -29.43 31.21 19.50
N ALA A 150 -30.30 30.41 18.87
CA ALA A 150 -31.66 30.18 19.36
C ALA A 150 -31.67 29.51 20.75
N ALA A 151 -30.71 28.62 21.03
CA ALA A 151 -30.57 27.97 22.34
C ALA A 151 -29.98 28.88 23.43
N GLN A 152 -29.28 29.96 23.07
CA GLN A 152 -28.76 30.96 24.02
C GLN A 152 -29.71 32.14 24.28
N ALA A 153 -30.72 32.33 23.42
CA ALA A 153 -31.65 33.44 23.51
C ALA A 153 -32.94 33.11 24.30
N GLY A 154 -33.06 31.89 24.82
CA GLY A 154 -34.13 31.46 25.75
C GLY A 154 -33.54 31.05 27.09
#